data_AF-A0A7W1KAS4-F1
#
_entry.id   AF-A0A7W1KAS4-F1
#
_cell.length_a   1.000
_cell.length_b   1.000
_cell.length_c   1.000
_cell.angle_alpha   90.00
_cell.angle_beta   90.00
_cell.angle_gamma   90.00
#
_symmetry.space_group_name_H-M   'P 1'
#
loop_
_entity.id
_entity.type
_entity.pdbx_description
1 polymer ?
#
loop_
_entity_poly.entity_id
_entity_poly.type
_entity_poly.pdbx_seq_one_letter_code
_entity_poly.pdbx_strand_id
1 'polypeptide(L)' 'VRTRALQEELAYELIAARADLQAIVLAMRDGSPVPEVRTLQGWRREVVGNELLELLDGRRSLTVGPDRHVAVTER' A
#
# COMPACT_ATOMS: atom_id res chain seq x y z
N VAL A 1 2.32 -3.79 1.20
CA VAL A 1 1.08 -4.44 1.70
C VAL A 1 1.36 -5.67 2.55
N ARG A 2 1.85 -6.80 2.01
CA ARG A 2 2.11 -8.01 2.83
C ARG A 2 3.09 -7.77 3.98
N THR A 3 4.19 -7.06 3.73
CA THR A 3 5.15 -6.66 4.77
C THR A 3 4.47 -5.91 5.91
N ARG A 4 3.60 -4.95 5.58
CA ARG A 4 2.85 -4.15 6.56
C ARG A 4 1.83 -4.99 7.34
N ALA A 5 1.15 -5.91 6.67
CA ALA A 5 0.23 -6.86 7.31
C ALA A 5 0.95 -7.72 8.37
N LEU A 6 2.15 -8.21 8.05
CA LEU A 6 2.96 -8.99 8.98
C LEU A 6 3.42 -8.17 10.19
N GLN A 7 3.81 -6.91 9.99
CA GLN A 7 4.20 -6.01 11.08
C GLN A 7 3.07 -5.70 12.06
N GLU A 8 1.83 -5.65 11.56
CA GLU A 8 0.64 -5.40 12.38
C GLU A 8 -0.03 -6.70 12.85
N GLU A 9 0.59 -7.87 12.63
CA GLU A 9 0.05 -9.19 13.00
C GLU A 9 -1.35 -9.49 12.42
N LEU A 10 -1.65 -8.95 11.24
CA LEU A 10 -2.94 -9.08 10.57
C LEU A 10 -2.88 -10.07 9.40
N ALA A 11 -3.96 -10.85 9.24
CA ALA A 11 -4.15 -11.64 8.02
C ALA A 11 -4.26 -10.71 6.80
N TYR A 12 -3.37 -10.89 5.82
CA TYR A 12 -3.22 -9.97 4.69
C TYR A 12 -4.50 -9.80 3.85
N GLU A 13 -5.34 -10.83 3.79
CA GLU A 13 -6.62 -10.82 3.06
C GLU A 13 -7.67 -9.90 3.69
N LEU A 14 -7.52 -9.58 4.99
CA LEU A 14 -8.39 -8.66 5.71
C LEU A 14 -8.05 -7.19 5.41
N ILE A 15 -6.83 -6.92 4.96
CA ILE A 15 -6.29 -5.57 4.76
C ILE A 15 -6.56 -5.06 3.34
N ALA A 16 -6.33 -5.88 2.32
CA ALA A 16 -6.50 -5.45 0.93
C ALA A 16 -6.89 -6.59 0.00
N ALA A 17 -7.92 -6.37 -0.80
CA ALA A 17 -8.22 -7.24 -1.93
C ALA A 17 -7.32 -6.89 -3.13
N ARG A 18 -6.96 -7.89 -3.94
CA ARG A 18 -6.18 -7.67 -5.17
C ARG A 18 -6.85 -6.66 -6.11
N ALA A 19 -8.18 -6.74 -6.26
CA ALA A 19 -8.93 -5.83 -7.12
C ALA A 19 -8.81 -4.36 -6.67
N ASP A 20 -8.88 -4.10 -5.36
CA ASP A 20 -8.69 -2.76 -4.80
C ASP A 20 -7.30 -2.21 -5.16
N LEU A 21 -6.24 -3.00 -4.96
CA LEU A 21 -4.87 -2.59 -5.27
C LEU A 21 -4.69 -2.28 -6.76
N GLN A 22 -5.30 -3.08 -7.64
CA GLN A 22 -5.27 -2.82 -9.08
C GLN A 22 -5.99 -1.50 -9.43
N ALA A 23 -7.15 -1.26 -8.85
CA ALA A 23 -7.90 -0.02 -9.08
C ALA A 23 -7.10 1.22 -8.65
N ILE A 24 -6.44 1.15 -7.48
CA ILE A 24 -5.61 2.24 -6.95
C ILE A 24 -4.43 2.52 -7.88
N VAL A 25 -3.69 1.49 -8.30
CA VAL A 25 -2.52 1.65 -9.17
C VAL A 25 -2.91 2.22 -10.53
N LEU A 26 -4.02 1.74 -11.12
CA LEU A 26 -4.51 2.26 -12.40
C LEU A 26 -4.89 3.73 -12.28
N ALA A 27 -5.65 4.11 -11.25
CA ALA A 27 -6.05 5.50 -11.04
C ALA A 27 -4.84 6.43 -10.87
N MET A 28 -3.86 6.04 -10.03
CA MET A 28 -2.63 6.80 -9.81
C MET A 28 -1.80 6.96 -11.09
N ARG A 29 -1.65 5.88 -11.85
CA ARG A 29 -0.91 5.88 -13.13
C ARG A 29 -1.56 6.79 -14.17
N ASP A 30 -2.89 6.77 -14.23
CA ASP A 30 -3.65 7.49 -15.25
C ASP A 30 -3.97 8.94 -14.81
N GLY A 31 -3.45 9.40 -13.66
CA GLY A 31 -3.73 10.73 -13.11
C GLY A 31 -5.21 10.94 -12.74
N SER A 32 -5.96 9.86 -12.57
CA SER A 32 -7.38 9.88 -12.25
C SER A 32 -7.61 10.01 -10.74
N PRO A 33 -8.82 10.43 -10.31
CA PRO A 33 -9.16 10.46 -8.89
C PRO A 33 -8.94 9.10 -8.21
N VAL A 34 -8.43 9.13 -6.98
CA VAL A 34 -8.22 7.94 -6.16
C VAL A 34 -9.57 7.24 -5.91
N PRO A 35 -9.69 5.92 -6.16
CA PRO A 35 -10.97 5.23 -6.10
C PRO A 35 -11.44 4.98 -4.66
N GLU A 36 -12.75 4.96 -4.46
CA GLU A 36 -13.38 4.63 -3.17
C GLU A 36 -13.41 3.12 -2.92
N VAL A 37 -12.25 2.56 -2.53
CA VAL A 37 -12.10 1.12 -2.23
C VAL A 37 -11.88 0.87 -0.75
N ARG A 38 -12.24 -0.33 -0.27
CA ARG A 38 -12.15 -0.69 1.17
C ARG A 38 -10.72 -0.54 1.71
N THR A 39 -9.72 -0.83 0.90
CA THR A 39 -8.29 -0.67 1.25
C THR A 39 -7.92 0.77 1.63
N LEU A 40 -8.68 1.76 1.12
CA LEU A 40 -8.48 3.19 1.40
C LEU A 40 -9.54 3.77 2.34
N GLN A 41 -10.21 2.92 3.14
CA GLN A 41 -11.24 3.34 4.08
C GLN A 41 -10.97 2.83 5.50
N GLY A 42 -11.32 3.65 6.49
CA GLY A 42 -11.18 3.32 7.92
C GLY A 42 -9.78 2.86 8.31
N TRP A 43 -9.71 1.90 9.23
CA TRP A 43 -8.46 1.39 9.77
C TRP A 43 -7.52 0.78 8.72
N ARG A 44 -8.03 0.27 7.59
CA ARG A 44 -7.19 -0.25 6.50
C ARG A 44 -6.35 0.85 5.86
N ARG A 45 -6.92 2.06 5.75
CA ARG A 45 -6.21 3.21 5.24
C ARG A 45 -5.05 3.60 6.16
N GLU A 46 -5.29 3.55 7.47
CA GLU A 46 -4.28 3.85 8.49
C GLU A 46 -3.15 2.83 8.46
N VAL A 47 -3.47 1.55 8.32
CA VAL A 47 -2.48 0.46 8.30
C VAL A 47 -1.66 0.46 7.03
N VAL A 48 -2.28 0.57 5.84
CA VAL A 48 -1.56 0.41 4.56
C VAL A 48 -1.87 1.48 3.52
N GLY A 49 -3.07 2.06 3.54
CA GLY A 49 -3.54 2.93 2.46
C GLY A 49 -2.71 4.21 2.32
N ASN A 50 -2.41 4.90 3.42
CA ASN A 50 -1.65 6.15 3.38
C ASN A 50 -0.22 5.93 2.85
N GLU A 51 0.49 4.94 3.39
CA GLU A 51 1.85 4.59 2.94
C GLU A 51 1.87 4.13 1.48
N LEU A 52 0.85 3.37 1.05
CA LEU A 52 0.71 2.95 -0.35
C LEU A 52 0.56 4.15 -1.29
N LEU A 53 -0.27 5.13 -0.92
CA LEU A 53 -0.46 6.35 -1.72
C LEU A 53 0.83 7.17 -1.76
N GLU A 54 1.54 7.33 -0.64
CA GLU A 54 2.83 8.02 -0.58
C GLU A 54 3.90 7.34 -1.45
N LEU A 55 3.91 6.01 -1.48
CA LEU A 55 4.80 5.25 -2.34
C LEU A 55 4.48 5.46 -3.82
N LEU A 56 3.21 5.39 -4.21
CA LEU A 56 2.79 5.58 -5.60
C LEU A 56 2.97 7.03 -6.08
N ASP A 57 2.92 7.98 -5.16
CA ASP A 57 3.20 9.41 -5.38
C ASP A 57 4.72 9.72 -5.38
N GLY A 58 5.57 8.72 -5.17
CA GLY A 58 7.04 8.86 -5.18
C GLY A 58 7.62 9.56 -3.95
N ARG A 59 6.83 9.77 -2.89
CA ARG A 59 7.27 10.33 -1.59
C ARG A 59 7.92 9.28 -0.69
N ARG A 60 7.75 7.99 -1.00
CA ARG A 60 8.47 6.87 -0.39
C ARG A 60 9.14 6.01 -1.44
N SER A 61 10.11 5.22 -1.01
CA SER A 61 10.81 4.22 -1.83
C SER A 61 10.79 2.85 -1.16
N LEU A 62 10.72 1.80 -1.97
CA LEU A 62 10.87 0.41 -1.53
C LEU A 62 12.22 -0.13 -1.99
N THR A 63 12.93 -0.78 -1.09
CA THR A 63 14.19 -1.50 -1.39
C THR A 63 14.14 -2.91 -0.81
N VAL A 64 14.78 -3.86 -1.47
CA VAL A 64 15.00 -5.21 -0.92
C VAL A 64 16.43 -5.28 -0.39
N GLY A 65 16.57 -5.53 0.91
CA GLY A 65 17.85 -5.65 1.59
C GLY A 65 18.57 -6.98 1.29
N PRO A 66 19.85 -7.11 1.68
CA PRO A 66 20.66 -8.31 1.45
C PRO A 66 20.12 -9.55 2.17
N ASP A 67 19.32 -9.36 3.22
CA ASP A 67 18.62 -10.40 3.98
C ASP A 67 17.24 -10.78 3.37
N ARG A 68 16.89 -10.17 2.23
CA ARG A 68 15.60 -10.31 1.51
C ARG A 68 14.42 -9.67 2.23
N HIS A 69 14.65 -8.79 3.21
CA HIS A 69 13.60 -7.98 3.80
C HIS A 69 13.29 -6.76 2.92
N VAL A 70 12.02 -6.36 2.91
CA VAL A 70 11.57 -5.13 2.25
C VAL A 70 11.71 -3.98 3.25
N ALA A 71 12.51 -2.98 2.90
CA ALA A 71 12.63 -1.73 3.62
C ALA A 71 11.86 -0.62 2.90
N VAL A 72 11.18 0.23 3.68
CA VAL A 72 10.49 1.42 3.18
C VAL A 72 11.22 2.64 3.71
N THR A 73 11.63 3.53 2.82
CA THR A 73 12.31 4.78 3.19
C THR A 73 11.55 5.97 2.66
N GLU A 74 11.61 7.09 3.37
CA GLU A 74 11.19 8.38 2.84
C GLU A 74 12.18 8.84 1.78
N ARG A 75 11.70 9.60 0.78
CA ARG A 75 12.52 10.12 -0.31
C ARG A 75 12.98 11.55 -0.03
#